data_AF-A0AAW5RUM2-F1
#
_entry.id   AF-A0AAW5RUM2-F1
#
_cell.length_a   1.000
_cell.length_b   1.000
_cell.length_c   1.000
_cell.angle_alpha   90.00
_cell.angle_beta   90.00
_cell.angle_gamma   90.00
#
_symmetry.space_group_name_H-M   'P 1'
#
loop_
_entity.id
_entity.type
_entity.pdbx_description
1 polymer ?
#
loop_
_entity_poly.entity_id
_entity_poly.type
_entity_poly.pdbx_seq_one_letter_code
_entity_poly.pdbx_strand_id
1 'polypeptide(L)'
;MELHDLIEKYRGAIRSPSSCDCLTLLLHYLGDEDHIEQIKGRYKTQRGAFRTIPKLTGYPTIEDYLETHCERIQPLFCRDGDIVVGGGHMAIIASGHTFGVVKDIDGFESFGFKPLEVTALNKGEHIIYRKR
;
A
#
# COMPACT_ATOMS: atom_id res chain seq x y z
N MET A 1 -12.26 1.15 -4.31
CA MET A 1 -12.81 -0.22 -4.19
C MET A 1 -13.14 -0.52 -2.74
N GLU A 2 -14.15 -1.34 -2.44
CA GLU A 2 -14.39 -1.81 -1.08
C GLU A 2 -13.26 -2.74 -0.62
N LEU A 3 -13.00 -2.79 0.70
CA LEU A 3 -11.87 -3.53 1.25
C LEU A 3 -11.94 -5.04 0.92
N HIS A 4 -13.13 -5.63 0.99
CA HIS A 4 -13.33 -7.05 0.72
C HIS A 4 -12.97 -7.40 -0.73
N ASP A 5 -13.54 -6.67 -1.69
CA ASP A 5 -13.28 -6.87 -3.12
C ASP A 5 -11.80 -6.67 -3.48
N LEU A 6 -11.15 -5.70 -2.83
CA LEU A 6 -9.72 -5.46 -3.02
C LEU A 6 -8.88 -6.65 -2.54
N ILE A 7 -9.20 -7.19 -1.36
CA ILE A 7 -8.53 -8.38 -0.83
C ILE A 7 -8.76 -9.56 -1.76
N GLU A 8 -9.98 -9.79 -2.24
CA GLU A 8 -10.27 -10.88 -3.16
C GLU A 8 -9.50 -10.76 -4.48
N LYS A 9 -9.41 -9.55 -5.05
CA LYS A 9 -8.65 -9.28 -6.27
C LYS A 9 -7.17 -9.61 -6.13
N TYR A 10 -6.59 -9.30 -4.98
CA TYR A 10 -5.13 -9.37 -4.79
C TYR A 10 -4.66 -10.63 -4.09
N ARG A 11 -5.47 -11.29 -3.26
CA ARG A 11 -5.01 -12.41 -2.41
C ARG A 11 -4.34 -13.51 -3.25
N GLY A 12 -3.11 -13.85 -2.90
CA GLY A 12 -2.32 -14.88 -3.57
C GLY A 12 -1.72 -14.44 -4.93
N ALA A 13 -2.03 -13.23 -5.42
CA ALA A 13 -1.45 -12.73 -6.64
C ALA A 13 0.07 -12.54 -6.47
N ILE A 14 0.84 -12.96 -7.47
CA ILE A 14 2.28 -12.75 -7.49
C ILE A 14 2.55 -11.27 -7.73
N ARG A 15 3.50 -10.71 -6.98
CA ARG A 15 3.90 -9.33 -7.15
C ARG A 15 4.56 -9.14 -8.52
N SER A 16 4.05 -8.17 -9.26
CA SER A 16 4.64 -7.66 -10.49
C SER A 16 4.79 -6.15 -10.40
N PRO A 17 6.02 -5.59 -10.48
CA PRO A 17 6.22 -4.14 -10.43
C PRO A 17 5.32 -3.40 -11.43
N SER A 18 4.76 -2.27 -11.01
CA SER A 18 3.92 -1.37 -11.83
C SER A 18 2.60 -1.94 -12.34
N SER A 19 2.22 -3.15 -11.93
CA SER A 19 1.00 -3.80 -12.43
C SER A 19 0.27 -4.61 -11.36
N CYS A 20 1.01 -5.17 -10.40
CA CYS A 20 0.50 -5.90 -9.25
C CYS A 20 1.50 -5.75 -8.09
N ASP A 21 1.56 -4.57 -7.48
CA ASP A 21 2.42 -4.26 -6.33
C ASP A 21 1.70 -3.38 -5.30
N CYS A 22 2.40 -3.06 -4.21
CA CYS A 22 1.84 -2.28 -3.11
C CYS A 22 1.35 -0.88 -3.53
N LEU A 23 1.93 -0.25 -4.57
CA LEU A 23 1.42 1.02 -5.09
C LEU A 23 0.12 0.81 -5.86
N THR A 24 0.06 -0.19 -6.75
CA THR A 24 -1.18 -0.48 -7.49
C THR A 24 -2.33 -0.92 -6.58
N LEU A 25 -2.03 -1.67 -5.50
CA LEU A 25 -3.01 -2.04 -4.47
C LEU A 25 -3.63 -0.78 -3.86
N LEU A 26 -2.76 0.15 -3.43
CA LEU A 26 -3.17 1.40 -2.82
C LEU A 26 -4.04 2.24 -3.75
N LEU A 27 -3.62 2.42 -5.01
CA LEU A 27 -4.37 3.22 -5.97
C LEU A 27 -5.74 2.61 -6.28
N HIS A 28 -5.85 1.28 -6.45
CA HIS A 28 -7.16 0.62 -6.62
C HIS A 28 -8.06 0.80 -5.40
N TYR A 29 -7.48 0.77 -4.20
CA TYR A 29 -8.23 0.96 -2.97
C TYR A 29 -8.83 2.37 -2.89
N LEU A 30 -8.01 3.37 -3.19
CA LEU A 30 -8.42 4.77 -3.27
C LEU A 30 -9.35 5.05 -4.46
N GLY A 31 -9.33 4.21 -5.48
CA GLY A 31 -10.17 4.35 -6.69
C GLY A 31 -9.56 5.30 -7.71
N ASP A 32 -8.23 5.37 -7.75
CA ASP A 32 -7.47 6.31 -8.58
C ASP A 32 -7.00 5.65 -9.89
N GLU A 33 -7.97 5.42 -10.78
CA GLU A 33 -7.77 4.72 -12.05
C GLU A 33 -6.82 5.47 -13.00
N ASP A 34 -6.80 6.81 -12.94
CA ASP A 34 -5.92 7.63 -13.76
C ASP A 34 -4.44 7.34 -13.45
N HIS A 35 -4.07 7.32 -12.17
CA HIS A 35 -2.70 7.02 -11.79
C HIS A 35 -2.34 5.55 -11.99
N ILE A 36 -3.28 4.62 -11.89
CA ILE A 36 -3.06 3.20 -12.20
C ILE A 36 -2.56 3.02 -13.64
N GLU A 37 -3.24 3.64 -14.61
CA GLU A 37 -2.85 3.52 -16.01
C GLU A 37 -1.53 4.25 -16.29
N GLN A 38 -1.28 5.38 -15.64
CA GLN A 38 -0.03 6.11 -15.82
C GLN A 38 1.20 5.33 -15.33
N ILE A 39 1.10 4.63 -14.19
CA ILE A 39 2.25 3.92 -13.62
C ILE A 39 2.60 2.62 -14.35
N LYS A 40 1.68 2.07 -15.13
CA LYS A 40 1.81 0.77 -15.79
C LYS A 40 3.08 0.65 -16.64
N GLY A 41 3.94 -0.31 -16.31
CA GLY A 41 5.21 -0.56 -17.01
C GLY A 41 6.31 0.48 -16.78
N ARG A 42 6.12 1.46 -15.89
CA ARG A 42 7.05 2.60 -15.73
C ARG A 42 8.19 2.34 -14.76
N TYR A 43 8.17 1.24 -14.02
CA TYR A 43 9.26 0.89 -13.12
C TYR A 43 9.36 -0.63 -12.91
N LYS A 44 10.58 -1.11 -12.64
CA LYS A 44 10.88 -2.53 -12.38
C LYS A 44 11.36 -2.79 -10.94
N THR A 45 11.68 -1.73 -10.20
CA THR A 45 12.26 -1.80 -8.86
C THR A 45 11.54 -0.82 -7.94
N GLN A 46 11.61 -1.07 -6.62
CA GLN A 46 11.06 -0.16 -5.61
C GLN A 46 11.68 1.24 -5.68
N ARG A 47 13.00 1.32 -5.86
CA ARG A 47 13.71 2.59 -6.09
C ARG A 47 13.25 3.29 -7.37
N GLY A 48 12.92 2.51 -8.41
CA GLY A 48 12.30 3.02 -9.62
C GLY A 48 10.94 3.64 -9.33
N ALA A 49 10.09 2.96 -8.56
CA ALA A 49 8.76 3.45 -8.17
C ALA A 49 8.85 4.81 -7.48
N PHE A 50 9.72 4.97 -6.48
CA PHE A 50 9.92 6.25 -5.76
C PHE A 50 10.32 7.42 -6.67
N ARG A 51 11.07 7.17 -7.74
CA ARG A 51 11.44 8.21 -8.71
C ARG A 51 10.33 8.51 -9.72
N THR A 52 9.44 7.55 -9.92
CA THR A 52 8.38 7.60 -10.92
C THR A 52 7.11 8.21 -10.36
N ILE A 53 6.76 7.94 -9.09
CA ILE A 53 5.60 8.52 -8.40
C ILE A 53 5.52 10.05 -8.59
N PRO A 54 6.59 10.84 -8.36
CA PRO A 54 6.47 12.29 -8.48
C PRO A 54 6.26 12.80 -9.88
N LYS A 55 6.80 12.08 -10.87
CA LYS A 55 6.69 12.46 -12.28
C LYS A 55 5.31 12.18 -12.87
N LEU A 56 4.66 11.14 -12.37
CA LEU A 56 3.37 10.69 -12.90
C LEU A 56 2.23 11.30 -12.11
N THR A 57 2.31 11.24 -10.79
CA THR A 57 1.21 11.68 -9.92
C THR A 57 1.20 13.17 -9.62
N GLY A 58 2.32 13.87 -9.86
CA GLY A 58 2.49 15.27 -9.47
C GLY A 58 2.78 15.48 -7.97
N TYR A 59 2.78 14.41 -7.16
CA TYR A 59 3.07 14.48 -5.72
C TYR A 59 4.53 14.16 -5.42
N PRO A 60 5.28 14.97 -4.66
CA PRO A 60 6.70 14.75 -4.40
C PRO A 60 7.02 13.40 -3.74
N THR A 61 6.09 12.88 -2.94
CA THR A 61 6.19 11.60 -2.26
C THR A 61 4.84 10.88 -2.22
N ILE A 62 4.83 9.61 -1.79
CA ILE A 62 3.57 8.89 -1.58
C ILE A 62 2.83 9.41 -0.34
N GLU A 63 3.57 9.91 0.64
CA GLU A 63 3.04 10.57 1.83
C GLU A 63 2.27 11.84 1.44
N ASP A 64 2.83 12.70 0.59
CA ASP A 64 2.13 13.92 0.11
C ASP A 64 0.83 13.58 -0.64
N TYR A 65 0.86 12.50 -1.44
CA TYR A 65 -0.33 11.97 -2.10
C TYR A 65 -1.37 11.52 -1.06
N LEU A 66 -0.97 10.73 -0.08
CA LEU A 66 -1.87 10.23 0.97
C LEU A 66 -2.41 11.35 1.86
N GLU A 67 -1.63 12.36 2.21
CA GLU A 67 -2.11 13.50 3.00
C GLU A 67 -3.17 14.32 2.26
N THR A 68 -3.16 14.29 0.92
CA THR A 68 -4.18 14.94 0.08
C THR A 68 -5.48 14.15 0.04
N HIS A 69 -5.40 12.81 -0.01
CA HIS A 69 -6.58 11.93 -0.22
C HIS A 69 -7.11 11.27 1.05
N CYS A 70 -6.33 11.24 2.12
CA CYS A 70 -6.62 10.54 3.36
C CYS A 70 -6.50 11.49 4.56
N GLU A 71 -6.88 10.99 5.74
CA GLU A 71 -6.53 11.58 7.02
C GLU A 71 -5.48 10.74 7.74
N ARG A 72 -4.59 11.37 8.50
CA ARG A 72 -3.59 10.64 9.29
C ARG A 72 -4.20 10.13 10.59
N ILE A 73 -3.97 8.86 10.90
CA ILE A 73 -4.53 8.19 12.08
C ILE A 73 -3.43 7.88 13.10
N GLN A 74 -3.75 8.09 14.37
CA GLN A 74 -2.89 7.63 15.46
C GLN A 74 -2.97 6.09 15.60
N PRO A 75 -1.85 5.38 15.83
CA PRO A 75 -1.83 3.92 15.87
C PRO A 75 -2.88 3.24 16.76
N LEU A 76 -3.20 3.83 17.91
CA LEU A 76 -4.21 3.29 18.83
C LEU A 76 -5.65 3.36 18.31
N PHE A 77 -5.90 4.14 17.26
CA PHE A 77 -7.21 4.32 16.64
C PHE A 77 -7.29 3.69 15.24
N CYS A 78 -6.30 2.87 14.88
CA CYS A 78 -6.33 2.16 13.62
C CYS A 78 -7.45 1.11 13.60
N ARG A 79 -8.00 0.86 12.42
CA ARG A 79 -9.05 -0.12 12.17
C ARG A 79 -8.92 -0.71 10.77
N ASP A 80 -9.75 -1.71 10.48
CA ASP A 80 -9.85 -2.29 9.14
C ASP A 80 -10.10 -1.22 8.07
N GLY A 81 -9.35 -1.32 6.98
CA GLY A 81 -9.35 -0.36 5.88
C GLY A 81 -8.34 0.78 6.01
N ASP A 82 -7.65 0.91 7.15
CA ASP A 82 -6.57 1.88 7.27
C ASP A 82 -5.32 1.42 6.53
N ILE A 83 -4.64 2.36 5.90
CA ILE A 83 -3.41 2.16 5.12
C ILE A 83 -2.21 2.36 6.04
N VAL A 84 -1.30 1.40 6.08
CA VAL A 84 -0.04 1.47 6.83
C VAL A 84 1.09 1.68 5.84
N VAL A 85 1.91 2.71 6.05
CA VAL A 85 3.08 3.05 5.22
C VAL A 85 4.32 3.07 6.11
N GLY A 86 5.38 2.37 5.71
CA GLY A 86 6.65 2.35 6.44
C GLY A 86 7.73 1.53 5.74
N GLY A 87 9.00 1.92 5.88
CA GLY A 87 10.13 1.20 5.27
C GLY A 87 10.05 1.05 3.74
N GLY A 88 9.31 1.93 3.07
CA GLY A 88 8.99 1.86 1.65
C GLY A 88 8.00 0.77 1.24
N HIS A 89 7.28 0.20 2.21
CA HIS A 89 6.20 -0.75 2.01
C HIS A 89 4.86 -0.11 2.36
N MET A 90 3.79 -0.64 1.75
CA MET A 90 2.42 -0.21 2.01
C MET A 90 1.54 -1.44 2.15
N ALA A 91 0.65 -1.43 3.13
CA ALA A 91 -0.31 -2.48 3.40
C ALA A 91 -1.63 -1.87 3.90
N ILE A 92 -2.69 -2.67 3.96
CA ILE A 92 -4.00 -2.25 4.47
C ILE A 92 -4.37 -3.13 5.67
N ILE A 93 -4.86 -2.55 6.75
CA ILE A 93 -5.32 -3.30 7.91
C ILE A 93 -6.61 -4.03 7.56
N ALA A 94 -6.67 -5.32 7.86
CA ALA A 94 -7.86 -6.14 7.66
C ALA A 94 -7.88 -7.31 8.63
N SER A 95 -8.98 -7.45 9.38
CA SER A 95 -9.24 -8.54 10.32
C SER A 95 -8.10 -8.77 11.32
N GLY A 96 -7.55 -7.70 11.88
CA GLY A 96 -6.43 -7.76 12.84
C GLY A 96 -5.06 -8.10 12.22
N HIS A 97 -4.93 -8.02 10.90
CA HIS A 97 -3.72 -8.27 10.14
C HIS A 97 -3.39 -7.07 9.25
N THR A 98 -2.18 -7.05 8.67
CA THR A 98 -1.86 -6.23 7.50
C THR A 98 -1.94 -7.09 6.24
N PHE A 99 -2.63 -6.58 5.23
CA PHE A 99 -2.72 -7.17 3.91
C PHE A 99 -1.87 -6.38 2.92
N GLY A 100 -0.93 -7.05 2.26
CA GLY A 100 0.04 -6.42 1.36
C GLY A 100 0.98 -7.46 0.75
N VAL A 101 2.09 -6.99 0.19
CA VAL A 101 3.07 -7.92 -0.40
C VAL A 101 3.89 -8.57 0.71
N VAL A 102 3.83 -9.90 0.77
CA VAL A 102 4.62 -10.75 1.68
C VAL A 102 5.68 -11.48 0.88
N LYS A 103 6.84 -11.69 1.50
CA LYS A 103 7.92 -12.49 0.96
C LYS A 103 7.93 -13.84 1.66
N ASP A 104 7.88 -14.92 0.89
CA ASP A 104 7.96 -16.28 1.44
C ASP A 104 9.41 -16.73 1.67
N ILE A 105 9.57 -17.97 2.14
CA ILE A 105 10.86 -18.59 2.48
C ILE A 105 11.74 -18.74 1.23
N ASP A 106 11.14 -19.04 0.09
CA ASP A 106 11.82 -19.22 -1.20
C ASP A 106 12.13 -17.88 -1.89
N GLY A 107 11.67 -16.78 -1.29
CA GLY A 107 11.94 -15.41 -1.70
C GLY A 107 10.97 -14.85 -2.74
N PHE A 108 9.89 -15.57 -3.06
CA PHE A 108 8.82 -15.06 -3.91
C PHE A 108 7.98 -14.04 -3.15
N GLU A 109 7.56 -13.01 -3.87
CA GLU A 109 6.73 -11.94 -3.35
C GLU A 109 5.30 -12.11 -3.87
N SER A 110 4.34 -12.27 -2.97
CA SER A 110 2.92 -12.40 -3.29
C SER A 110 2.06 -11.62 -2.30
N PHE A 111 0.79 -11.38 -2.62
CA PHE A 111 -0.11 -10.69 -1.70
C PHE A 111 -0.69 -11.64 -0.65
N GLY A 112 -0.56 -11.27 0.61
CA GLY A 112 -1.01 -12.09 1.73
C GLY A 112 -1.16 -11.29 3.02
N PHE A 113 -1.50 -12.01 4.09
CA PHE A 113 -1.69 -11.44 5.42
C PHE A 113 -0.43 -11.62 6.25
N LYS A 114 -0.09 -10.59 7.02
CA LYS A 114 0.86 -10.66 8.13
C LYS A 114 0.19 -10.22 9.41
N PRO A 115 0.51 -10.85 10.56
CA PRO A 115 0.04 -10.39 11.85
C PRO A 115 0.31 -8.89 12.03
N LEU A 116 -0.68 -8.14 12.54
CA LEU A 116 -0.51 -6.74 12.86
C LEU A 116 0.26 -6.61 14.18
N GLU A 117 1.50 -6.12 14.12
CA GLU A 117 2.28 -5.82 15.31
C GLU A 117 2.03 -4.39 15.78
N VAL A 118 1.05 -4.20 16.66
CA VAL A 118 0.68 -2.87 17.20
C VAL A 118 1.86 -2.14 17.84
N THR A 119 2.79 -2.89 18.45
CA THR A 119 4.03 -2.32 19.02
C THR A 119 4.96 -1.76 17.95
N ALA A 120 5.01 -2.36 16.75
CA ALA A 120 5.77 -1.85 15.61
C ALA A 120 5.15 -0.57 15.03
N LEU A 121 3.81 -0.45 15.06
CA LEU A 121 3.13 0.78 14.65
C LEU A 121 3.45 1.95 15.59
N ASN A 122 3.59 1.69 16.90
CA ASN A 122 3.85 2.71 17.91
C ASN A 122 5.31 3.20 17.97
N LYS A 123 6.27 2.52 17.34
CA LYS A 123 7.68 2.94 17.30
C LYS A 123 7.95 4.14 16.37
N GLY A 124 6.93 4.65 15.68
CA GLY A 124 7.04 5.80 14.78
C GLY A 124 7.63 5.48 13.41
N GLU A 125 7.94 4.21 13.13
CA GLU A 125 8.45 3.74 11.83
C GLU A 125 7.34 3.61 10.77
N HIS A 126 6.08 3.66 11.21
CA HIS A 126 4.91 3.53 10.37
C HIS A 126 4.01 4.76 10.51
N ILE A 127 3.45 5.19 9.38
CA ILE A 127 2.41 6.20 9.30
C ILE A 127 1.13 5.52 8.87
N ILE A 128 0.03 5.84 9.54
CA ILE A 128 -1.29 5.26 9.24
C ILE A 128 -2.17 6.34 8.62
N TYR A 129 -2.84 5.98 7.54
CA TYR A 129 -3.78 6.84 6.82
C TYR A 129 -5.14 6.16 6.72
N ARG A 130 -6.21 6.95 6.76
CA ARG A 130 -7.57 6.48 6.53
C ARG A 130 -8.17 7.21 5.34
N LYS A 131 -8.71 6.43 4.42
CA LYS A 131 -9.46 6.93 3.27
C LYS A 131 -10.66 7.75 3.76
N ARG A 132 -10.86 8.95 3.19
CA ARG A 132 -12.00 9.83 3.49
C ARG A 132 -13.28 9.35 2.83
#